data_AF-A9GKP2-F1
#
_entry.id   AF-A9GKP2-F1
#
_cell.length_a   1.000
_cell.length_b   1.000
_cell.length_c   1.000
_cell.angle_alpha   90.00
_cell.angle_beta   90.00
_cell.angle_gamma   90.00
#
_symmetry.space_group_name_H-M   'P 1'
#
loop_
_entity.id
_entity.type
_entity.pdbx_description
1 polymer ?
#
loop_
_entity_poly.entity_id
_entity_poly.type
_entity_poly.pdbx_seq_one_letter_code
_entity_poly.pdbx_strand_id
1 'polypeptide(L)'
;MPSSAMPAPMTGSGPTSFSDVARESPLPWTPEASLLIGWLTRRSLANWSTARNPPAPDPGYAARVSTPTHPRNDRPSPPAPSDFAGRRVICFESRRASEMASLIQRHGGVPITAPTLREVPIERNERALDFARRLAGAEFDLVILMTGVGTRALVAEAAPALEPNQGSGGASEGDGGADAQGVSLLAAALSSVQIVVRGPKPAAALRELGLTRFITVREPNTWREIVEAVSALGDLRGKRVAVQEHGAPSHELYASLSAAGAQVTPVPVYRWALPEDTAPLRQALRLMADGGAAITLFTSRAQVEHALLVAAEEGLVERLRAALARGVVASIGPVCTEALRAEGIEPDFEPEHPKMGHLVKAAAARSIEILVAKGNRGDAPLPAQSS
;
A
#
# COMPACT_ATOMS: atom_id res chain seq x y z
N MET A 1 43.42 -46.80 34.42
CA MET A 1 43.05 -46.63 35.84
C MET A 1 44.06 -45.69 36.47
N PRO A 2 43.68 -44.70 37.29
CA PRO A 2 42.32 -44.28 37.73
C PRO A 2 41.94 -42.93 37.07
N SER A 3 40.77 -42.30 37.20
CA SER A 3 39.43 -42.58 37.74
C SER A 3 38.57 -41.39 37.27
N SER A 4 37.55 -41.63 36.43
CA SER A 4 36.11 -41.48 36.73
C SER A 4 35.65 -40.11 37.26
N ALA A 5 34.81 -39.41 36.48
CA ALA A 5 33.46 -38.98 36.90
C ALA A 5 32.72 -38.15 35.81
N MET A 6 31.55 -38.64 35.41
CA MET A 6 30.34 -37.92 34.97
C MET A 6 29.18 -38.58 35.74
N PRO A 7 28.01 -37.96 36.06
CA PRO A 7 27.25 -37.02 35.19
C PRO A 7 26.40 -35.88 35.87
N ALA A 8 25.93 -34.91 35.05
CA ALA A 8 24.64 -34.14 34.98
C ALA A 8 23.89 -33.59 36.24
N PRO A 9 22.82 -32.73 36.13
CA PRO A 9 22.42 -31.66 35.19
C PRO A 9 22.10 -30.30 35.93
N MET A 10 21.36 -29.38 35.29
CA MET A 10 20.72 -28.12 35.77
C MET A 10 21.42 -26.83 35.31
N THR A 11 20.81 -25.71 34.91
CA THR A 11 19.42 -25.24 34.73
C THR A 11 19.54 -23.93 33.93
N GLY A 12 18.54 -23.61 33.11
CA GLY A 12 18.54 -22.41 32.27
C GLY A 12 18.31 -21.08 33.02
N SER A 13 18.69 -19.99 32.34
CA SER A 13 18.11 -18.65 32.45
C SER A 13 18.54 -17.84 31.21
N GLY A 14 17.59 -17.44 30.35
CA GLY A 14 17.81 -16.46 29.28
C GLY A 14 17.87 -15.02 29.81
N PRO A 15 17.67 -13.96 28.98
CA PRO A 15 17.84 -13.87 27.53
C PRO A 15 19.11 -13.06 27.16
N THR A 16 19.79 -13.43 26.08
CA THR A 16 20.79 -12.56 25.46
C THR A 16 20.08 -11.43 24.70
N SER A 17 20.45 -10.21 25.05
CA SER A 17 19.97 -8.95 24.49
C SER A 17 19.94 -8.93 22.95
N PHE A 18 18.90 -8.29 22.40
CA PHE A 18 18.69 -8.04 20.97
C PHE A 18 19.76 -7.11 20.33
N SER A 19 20.71 -6.61 21.12
CA SER A 19 21.77 -5.68 20.69
C SER A 19 22.91 -6.33 19.92
N ASP A 20 23.07 -7.66 20.00
CA ASP A 20 24.34 -8.30 19.59
C ASP A 20 24.29 -8.90 18.17
N VAL A 21 23.12 -8.88 17.49
CA VAL A 21 22.96 -9.39 16.11
C VAL A 21 23.13 -8.29 15.04
N ALA A 22 23.25 -7.02 15.43
CA ALA A 22 23.25 -5.88 14.50
C ALA A 22 24.64 -5.45 13.98
N ARG A 23 25.71 -6.25 14.18
CA ARG A 23 27.09 -5.81 13.88
C ARG A 23 27.74 -6.31 12.60
N GLU A 24 27.10 -7.14 11.79
CA GLU A 24 27.72 -7.61 10.54
C GLU A 24 26.76 -7.51 9.34
N SER A 25 26.81 -6.38 8.65
CA SER A 25 26.30 -6.26 7.27
C SER A 25 27.15 -5.23 6.51
N PRO A 26 27.92 -5.62 5.49
CA PRO A 26 28.77 -4.71 4.75
C PRO A 26 28.05 -4.26 3.47
N LEU A 27 27.49 -3.04 3.44
CA LEU A 27 27.26 -2.16 2.28
C LEU A 27 26.60 -0.84 2.79
N PRO A 28 26.85 0.33 2.16
CA PRO A 28 26.53 1.63 2.76
C PRO A 28 25.03 1.95 2.68
N TRP A 29 24.41 2.12 3.84
CA TRP A 29 23.02 2.55 3.98
C TRP A 29 22.88 4.01 3.56
N THR A 30 21.90 4.33 2.71
CA THR A 30 21.57 5.73 2.41
C THR A 30 20.92 6.40 3.64
N PRO A 31 21.08 7.72 3.82
CA PRO A 31 20.47 8.45 4.93
C PRO A 31 18.94 8.28 5.00
N GLU A 32 18.27 8.17 3.85
CA GLU A 32 16.81 8.02 3.72
C GLU A 32 16.30 6.69 4.28
N ALA A 33 17.00 5.58 4.04
CA ALA A 33 16.62 4.26 4.56
C ALA A 33 16.76 4.19 6.09
N SER A 34 17.78 4.87 6.64
CA SER A 34 18.04 4.93 8.09
C SER A 34 16.97 5.75 8.81
N LEU A 35 16.43 6.79 8.17
CA LEU A 35 15.36 7.62 8.73
C LEU A 35 13.99 6.95 8.66
N LEU A 36 13.67 6.25 7.55
CA LEU A 36 12.44 5.46 7.43
C LEU A 36 12.42 4.33 8.48
N ILE A 37 13.54 3.62 8.65
CA ILE A 37 13.69 2.63 9.71
C ILE A 37 13.57 3.31 11.08
N GLY A 38 14.31 4.39 11.35
CA GLY A 38 14.23 5.10 12.64
C GLY A 38 12.82 5.59 13.00
N TRP A 39 12.03 6.00 12.01
CA TRP A 39 10.63 6.37 12.16
C TRP A 39 9.73 5.14 12.42
N LEU A 40 9.89 4.07 11.65
CA LEU A 40 9.17 2.80 11.83
C LEU A 40 9.53 2.07 13.15
N THR A 41 10.76 2.17 13.64
CA THR A 41 11.19 1.51 14.89
C THR A 41 10.63 2.24 16.12
N ARG A 42 10.52 3.58 16.07
CA ARG A 42 9.87 4.38 17.12
C ARG A 42 8.36 4.10 17.26
N ARG A 43 7.72 3.63 16.18
CA ARG A 43 6.30 3.19 16.13
C ARG A 43 6.00 1.94 16.97
N SER A 44 6.95 1.01 17.08
CA SER A 44 6.73 -0.30 17.75
C SER A 44 6.53 -0.17 19.27
N LEU A 45 7.14 0.84 19.90
CA LEU A 45 7.11 0.99 21.37
C LEU A 45 5.89 1.77 21.89
N ALA A 46 5.23 2.59 21.06
CA ALA A 46 4.17 3.49 21.52
C ALA A 46 2.76 2.86 21.53
N ASN A 47 2.50 1.88 20.67
CA ASN A 47 1.13 1.44 20.37
C ASN A 47 0.57 0.27 21.23
N TRP A 48 1.29 -0.21 22.25
CA TRP A 48 0.81 -1.35 23.05
C TRP A 48 -0.09 -0.94 24.25
N SER A 49 -0.12 0.32 24.69
CA SER A 49 -0.65 0.64 26.04
C SER A 49 -2.05 1.25 26.13
N THR A 50 -2.76 1.59 25.05
CA THR A 50 -4.07 2.27 25.18
C THR A 50 -5.08 1.89 24.11
N ALA A 51 -5.82 0.81 24.34
CA ALA A 51 -7.12 0.58 23.73
C ALA A 51 -8.16 0.38 24.86
N ARG A 52 -9.06 1.37 25.05
CA ARG A 52 -10.25 1.25 25.91
C ARG A 52 -11.48 1.69 25.11
N ASN A 53 -12.56 0.92 25.26
CA ASN A 53 -13.83 0.97 24.51
C ASN A 53 -14.56 2.32 24.56
N PRO A 54 -15.29 2.71 23.49
CA PRO A 54 -16.26 3.81 23.51
C PRO A 54 -17.65 3.37 24.05
N PRO A 55 -18.47 4.27 24.62
CA PRO A 55 -19.81 3.96 25.11
C PRO A 55 -20.90 4.06 24.00
N ALA A 56 -22.03 3.37 24.23
CA ALA A 56 -23.17 3.23 23.33
C ALA A 56 -24.10 4.47 23.30
N PRO A 57 -24.90 4.68 22.22
CA PRO A 57 -25.75 5.86 22.06
C PRO A 57 -27.16 5.74 22.67
N ASP A 58 -27.70 6.89 23.07
CA ASP A 58 -28.99 7.11 23.75
C ASP A 58 -30.18 7.25 22.76
N PRO A 59 -31.33 6.58 22.98
CA PRO A 59 -32.48 6.64 22.07
C PRO A 59 -33.57 7.61 22.58
N GLY A 60 -33.75 8.76 21.91
CA GLY A 60 -34.93 9.57 22.18
C GLY A 60 -35.01 10.91 21.46
N TYR A 61 -35.64 10.93 20.28
CA TYR A 61 -36.43 12.11 19.91
C TYR A 61 -37.49 11.77 18.86
N ALA A 62 -38.74 11.65 19.31
CA ALA A 62 -39.91 11.53 18.45
C ALA A 62 -40.65 12.88 18.34
N ALA A 63 -40.95 13.22 17.09
CA ALA A 63 -42.12 13.95 16.60
C ALA A 63 -42.40 15.38 17.07
N ARG A 64 -42.52 16.28 16.07
CA ARG A 64 -43.74 17.08 15.85
C ARG A 64 -43.81 17.53 14.39
N VAL A 65 -44.85 17.03 13.72
CA VAL A 65 -45.28 17.41 12.37
C VAL A 65 -46.27 18.57 12.48
N SER A 66 -46.16 19.56 11.61
CA SER A 66 -47.24 20.51 11.29
C SER A 66 -47.07 20.98 9.85
N THR A 67 -48.11 20.81 9.04
CA THR A 67 -48.27 21.31 7.66
C THR A 67 -49.76 21.66 7.45
N PRO A 68 -50.17 22.35 6.38
CA PRO A 68 -49.52 23.47 5.66
C PRO A 68 -50.55 24.59 5.29
N THR A 69 -50.09 25.75 4.80
CA THR A 69 -50.94 26.66 4.02
C THR A 69 -50.23 27.22 2.79
N HIS A 70 -50.86 26.99 1.63
CA HIS A 70 -50.67 27.53 0.26
C HIS A 70 -49.58 26.91 -0.64
N PRO A 71 -49.95 26.42 -1.85
CA PRO A 71 -49.01 25.87 -2.81
C PRO A 71 -48.38 27.00 -3.62
N ARG A 72 -47.10 27.32 -3.34
CA ARG A 72 -46.27 27.97 -4.34
C ARG A 72 -45.78 26.89 -5.29
N ASN A 73 -45.89 27.16 -6.58
CA ASN A 73 -45.40 26.31 -7.66
C ASN A 73 -43.87 26.40 -7.70
N ASP A 74 -43.21 25.90 -6.66
CA ASP A 74 -41.77 25.76 -6.59
C ASP A 74 -41.45 24.40 -7.21
N ARG A 75 -41.23 24.36 -8.53
CA ARG A 75 -40.43 23.27 -9.09
C ARG A 75 -39.13 23.25 -8.27
N PRO A 76 -38.75 22.14 -7.63
CA PRO A 76 -37.48 22.08 -6.94
C PRO A 76 -36.41 22.47 -7.95
N SER A 77 -35.67 23.53 -7.65
CA SER A 77 -34.47 23.86 -8.42
C SER A 77 -33.61 22.59 -8.48
N PRO A 78 -33.01 22.26 -9.64
CA PRO A 78 -32.12 21.11 -9.69
C PRO A 78 -31.10 21.23 -8.55
N PRO A 79 -30.78 20.13 -7.83
CA PRO A 79 -29.79 20.19 -6.78
C PRO A 79 -28.53 20.85 -7.34
N ALA A 80 -27.98 21.81 -6.60
CA ALA A 80 -26.74 22.47 -6.98
C ALA A 80 -25.73 21.40 -7.43
N PRO A 81 -25.03 21.58 -8.55
CA PRO A 81 -24.12 20.57 -9.06
C PRO A 81 -23.15 20.19 -7.95
N SER A 82 -23.12 18.90 -7.63
CA SER A 82 -22.33 18.35 -6.54
C SER A 82 -20.86 18.31 -6.99
N ASP A 83 -20.17 19.42 -6.80
CA ASP A 83 -18.82 19.68 -7.31
C ASP A 83 -17.89 20.23 -6.21
N PHE A 84 -16.61 20.44 -6.53
CA PHE A 84 -15.64 21.00 -5.58
C PHE A 84 -15.75 22.53 -5.38
N ALA A 85 -16.65 23.20 -6.11
CA ALA A 85 -16.92 24.63 -6.03
C ALA A 85 -15.66 25.51 -6.08
N GLY A 86 -14.75 25.23 -7.01
CA GLY A 86 -13.51 25.99 -7.25
C GLY A 86 -12.42 25.83 -6.18
N ARG A 87 -12.59 24.90 -5.23
CA ARG A 87 -11.61 24.66 -4.15
C ARG A 87 -10.40 23.87 -4.62
N ARG A 88 -9.28 24.05 -3.92
CA ARG A 88 -8.09 23.25 -4.14
C ARG A 88 -8.26 21.82 -3.62
N VAL A 89 -7.85 20.86 -4.43
CA VAL A 89 -7.88 19.44 -4.11
C VAL A 89 -6.48 18.87 -4.26
N ILE A 90 -5.87 18.46 -3.14
CA ILE A 90 -4.56 17.82 -3.13
C ILE A 90 -4.72 16.36 -3.55
N CYS A 91 -3.84 15.92 -4.45
CA CYS A 91 -3.69 14.50 -4.78
C CYS A 91 -2.20 14.12 -4.83
N PHE A 92 -1.89 12.93 -4.30
CA PHE A 92 -0.51 12.43 -4.22
C PHE A 92 -0.16 11.41 -5.32
N GLU A 93 -1.02 11.31 -6.34
CA GLU A 93 -0.90 10.34 -7.42
C GLU A 93 0.28 10.65 -8.34
N SER A 94 1.18 9.68 -8.53
CA SER A 94 2.36 9.85 -9.38
C SER A 94 2.13 9.35 -10.81
N ARG A 95 1.63 8.11 -10.97
CA ARG A 95 1.55 7.46 -12.29
C ARG A 95 0.45 8.06 -13.15
N ARG A 96 -0.65 8.46 -12.52
CA ARG A 96 -1.86 8.97 -13.17
C ARG A 96 -2.18 10.39 -12.72
N ALA A 97 -1.15 11.17 -12.43
CA ALA A 97 -1.22 12.55 -11.98
C ALA A 97 -2.11 13.42 -12.87
N SER A 98 -1.86 13.39 -14.19
CA SER A 98 -2.62 14.16 -15.18
C SER A 98 -4.10 13.75 -15.23
N GLU A 99 -4.37 12.44 -15.21
CA GLU A 99 -5.74 11.92 -15.22
C GLU A 99 -6.50 12.28 -13.94
N MET A 100 -5.85 12.18 -12.77
CA MET A 100 -6.41 12.62 -11.49
C MET A 100 -6.72 14.11 -11.51
N ALA A 101 -5.77 14.93 -12.00
CA ALA A 101 -5.97 16.37 -12.14
C ALA A 101 -7.14 16.70 -13.07
N SER A 102 -7.24 16.05 -14.23
CA SER A 102 -8.36 16.22 -15.15
C SER A 102 -9.70 15.78 -14.55
N LEU A 103 -9.74 14.70 -13.76
CA LEU A 103 -10.95 14.29 -13.04
C LEU A 103 -11.40 15.38 -12.05
N ILE A 104 -10.47 15.92 -11.26
CA ILE A 104 -10.74 17.00 -10.30
C ILE A 104 -11.29 18.24 -11.03
N GLN A 105 -10.65 18.66 -12.13
CA GLN A 105 -11.07 19.81 -12.93
C GLN A 105 -12.48 19.63 -13.51
N ARG A 106 -12.78 18.45 -14.06
CA ARG A 106 -14.14 18.14 -14.57
C ARG A 106 -15.22 18.19 -13.50
N HIS A 107 -14.84 18.03 -12.23
CA HIS A 107 -15.71 18.16 -11.07
C HIS A 107 -15.54 19.53 -10.37
N GLY A 108 -15.13 20.57 -11.10
CA GLY A 108 -15.11 21.95 -10.61
C GLY A 108 -14.03 22.25 -9.57
N GLY A 109 -13.03 21.38 -9.40
CA GLY A 109 -11.93 21.58 -8.44
C GLY A 109 -10.66 22.12 -9.10
N VAL A 110 -9.79 22.70 -8.28
CA VAL A 110 -8.44 23.11 -8.68
C VAL A 110 -7.44 22.06 -8.20
N PRO A 111 -6.89 21.22 -9.09
CA PRO A 111 -5.99 20.15 -8.67
C PRO A 111 -4.65 20.72 -8.22
N ILE A 112 -4.14 20.18 -7.12
CA ILE A 112 -2.76 20.35 -6.69
C ILE A 112 -2.13 18.96 -6.69
N THR A 113 -1.37 18.71 -7.76
CA THR A 113 -0.65 17.46 -7.94
C THR A 113 0.65 17.50 -7.15
N ALA A 114 0.79 16.59 -6.19
CA ALA A 114 1.94 16.46 -5.32
C ALA A 114 2.46 15.02 -5.35
N PRO A 115 3.16 14.59 -6.42
CA PRO A 115 3.61 13.20 -6.54
C PRO A 115 4.44 12.77 -5.33
N THR A 116 4.23 11.54 -4.85
CA THR A 116 4.95 10.99 -3.67
C THR A 116 5.71 9.72 -3.98
N LEU A 117 5.52 9.16 -5.18
CA LEU A 117 6.04 7.86 -5.56
C LEU A 117 6.81 7.91 -6.87
N ARG A 118 7.91 7.19 -6.92
CA ARG A 118 8.63 6.78 -8.13
C ARG A 118 8.98 5.30 -7.99
N GLU A 119 8.79 4.53 -9.06
CA GLU A 119 9.32 3.17 -9.12
C GLU A 119 10.81 3.22 -9.38
N VAL A 120 11.55 2.51 -8.55
CA VAL A 120 12.98 2.29 -8.75
C VAL A 120 13.18 0.80 -8.93
N PRO A 121 13.69 0.35 -10.08
CA PRO A 121 14.11 -1.03 -10.30
C PRO A 121 15.14 -1.46 -9.26
N ILE A 122 15.21 -2.76 -8.97
CA ILE A 122 16.26 -3.32 -8.13
C ILE A 122 17.38 -3.79 -9.04
N GLU A 123 18.53 -3.11 -9.01
CA GLU A 123 19.72 -3.55 -9.74
C GLU A 123 20.16 -4.93 -9.25
N ARG A 124 20.31 -5.88 -10.19
CA ARG A 124 20.66 -7.29 -9.91
C ARG A 124 19.88 -7.85 -8.71
N ASN A 125 18.60 -8.10 -8.93
CA ASN A 125 17.71 -8.56 -7.87
C ASN A 125 18.00 -10.01 -7.43
N GLU A 126 19.04 -10.17 -6.60
CA GLU A 126 19.47 -11.47 -6.07
C GLU A 126 18.34 -12.21 -5.33
N ARG A 127 17.37 -11.49 -4.75
CA ARG A 127 16.21 -12.12 -4.11
C ARG A 127 15.25 -12.75 -5.13
N ALA A 128 15.00 -12.09 -6.27
CA ALA A 128 14.21 -12.68 -7.34
C ALA A 128 14.94 -13.85 -8.01
N LEU A 129 16.25 -13.73 -8.19
CA LEU A 129 17.09 -14.81 -8.74
C LEU A 129 17.16 -16.03 -7.80
N ASP A 130 17.36 -15.80 -6.50
CA ASP A 130 17.30 -16.84 -5.47
C ASP A 130 15.93 -17.51 -5.41
N PHE A 131 14.85 -16.71 -5.43
CA PHE A 131 13.49 -17.22 -5.50
C PHE A 131 13.31 -18.16 -6.70
N ALA A 132 13.78 -17.80 -7.89
CA ALA A 132 13.66 -18.64 -9.08
C ALA A 132 14.35 -20.00 -8.87
N ARG A 133 15.61 -19.99 -8.41
CA ARG A 133 16.39 -21.21 -8.16
C ARG A 133 15.71 -22.12 -7.13
N ARG A 134 15.25 -21.54 -6.03
CA ARG A 134 14.55 -22.25 -4.96
C ARG A 134 13.19 -22.78 -5.41
N LEU A 135 12.44 -22.02 -6.21
CA LEU A 135 11.19 -22.47 -6.79
C LEU A 135 11.41 -23.67 -7.72
N ALA A 136 12.41 -23.62 -8.60
CA ALA A 136 12.79 -24.75 -9.45
C ALA A 136 13.25 -25.97 -8.63
N GLY A 137 13.87 -25.76 -7.47
CA GLY A 137 14.23 -26.78 -6.50
C GLY A 137 13.06 -27.29 -5.63
N ALA A 138 11.81 -26.92 -5.92
CA ALA A 138 10.63 -27.25 -5.13
C ALA A 138 10.74 -26.82 -3.65
N GLU A 139 11.38 -25.68 -3.39
CA GLU A 139 11.58 -25.16 -2.04
C GLU A 139 10.43 -24.31 -1.49
N PHE A 140 9.35 -24.16 -2.25
CA PHE A 140 8.16 -23.45 -1.81
C PHE A 140 6.95 -24.36 -1.86
N ASP A 141 6.13 -24.29 -0.81
CA ASP A 141 4.83 -24.94 -0.75
C ASP A 141 3.73 -24.03 -1.35
N LEU A 142 3.93 -22.72 -1.28
CA LEU A 142 2.95 -21.71 -1.67
C LEU A 142 3.65 -20.45 -2.19
N VAL A 143 3.11 -19.86 -3.26
CA VAL A 143 3.51 -18.54 -3.78
C VAL A 143 2.31 -17.60 -3.76
N ILE A 144 2.50 -16.42 -3.17
CA ILE A 144 1.51 -15.34 -3.10
C ILE A 144 1.94 -14.22 -4.04
N LEU A 145 1.07 -13.85 -4.99
CA LEU A 145 1.32 -12.77 -5.95
C LEU A 145 0.40 -11.57 -5.69
N MET A 146 1.00 -10.42 -5.42
CA MET A 146 0.26 -9.26 -4.92
C MET A 146 -0.26 -8.33 -6.03
N THR A 147 0.47 -8.16 -7.13
CA THR A 147 0.07 -7.24 -8.21
C THR A 147 0.45 -7.76 -9.58
N GLY A 148 -0.30 -7.38 -10.63
CA GLY A 148 0.03 -7.79 -11.99
C GLY A 148 1.33 -7.20 -12.53
N VAL A 149 1.67 -5.96 -12.16
CA VAL A 149 2.97 -5.36 -12.52
C VAL A 149 4.11 -6.12 -11.83
N GLY A 150 3.95 -6.39 -10.53
CA GLY A 150 4.93 -7.15 -9.77
C GLY A 150 5.09 -8.60 -10.24
N THR A 151 4.02 -9.27 -10.66
CA THR A 151 4.11 -10.61 -11.27
C THR A 151 4.92 -10.59 -12.56
N ARG A 152 4.71 -9.61 -13.45
CA ARG A 152 5.48 -9.51 -14.69
C ARG A 152 6.94 -9.15 -14.43
N ALA A 153 7.20 -8.23 -13.52
CA ALA A 153 8.55 -7.89 -13.08
C ALA A 153 9.27 -9.10 -12.48
N LEU A 154 8.58 -9.89 -11.64
CA LEU A 154 9.12 -11.14 -11.10
C LEU A 154 9.56 -12.09 -12.21
N VAL A 155 8.73 -12.27 -13.24
CA VAL A 155 9.09 -13.15 -14.37
C VAL A 155 10.31 -12.62 -15.10
N ALA A 156 10.32 -11.33 -15.46
CA ALA A 156 11.43 -10.71 -16.18
C ALA A 156 12.75 -10.77 -15.39
N GLU A 157 12.70 -10.62 -14.07
CA GLU A 157 13.90 -10.62 -13.22
C GLU A 157 14.34 -12.04 -12.80
N ALA A 158 13.41 -12.97 -12.61
CA ALA A 158 13.70 -14.31 -12.10
C ALA A 158 14.01 -15.33 -13.21
N ALA A 159 13.42 -15.18 -14.40
CA ALA A 159 13.64 -16.09 -15.51
C ALA A 159 15.13 -16.28 -15.90
N PRO A 160 15.97 -15.23 -15.94
CA PRO A 160 17.39 -15.38 -16.27
C PRO A 160 18.16 -16.31 -15.31
N ALA A 161 17.71 -16.48 -14.06
CA ALA A 161 18.37 -17.38 -13.10
C ALA A 161 18.20 -18.87 -13.43
N LEU A 162 17.26 -19.22 -14.31
CA LEU A 162 16.95 -20.59 -14.70
C LEU A 162 17.51 -20.96 -16.07
N GLU A 163 18.11 -20.00 -16.76
CA GLU A 163 18.77 -20.26 -18.04
C GLU A 163 20.00 -21.15 -17.81
N PRO A 164 20.19 -22.20 -18.63
CA PRO A 164 21.44 -22.96 -18.60
C PRO A 164 22.60 -22.01 -18.87
N ASN A 165 23.65 -22.07 -18.04
CA ASN A 165 24.88 -21.32 -18.25
C ASN A 165 25.34 -21.54 -19.70
N GLN A 166 25.22 -20.51 -20.55
CA GLN A 166 25.89 -20.54 -21.84
C GLN A 166 27.38 -20.47 -21.53
N GLY A 167 28.01 -21.65 -21.48
CA GLY A 167 29.44 -21.78 -21.27
C GLY A 167 30.16 -20.82 -22.21
N SER A 168 31.16 -20.13 -21.69
CA SER A 168 32.11 -19.29 -22.41
C SER A 168 32.45 -19.87 -23.80
N GLY A 169 31.81 -19.37 -24.86
CA GLY A 169 32.05 -19.86 -26.22
C GLY A 169 30.88 -19.65 -27.17
N GLY A 170 30.77 -18.44 -27.71
CA GLY A 170 30.03 -18.17 -28.94
C GLY A 170 28.86 -17.21 -28.76
N ALA A 171 29.07 -15.96 -29.15
CA ALA A 171 27.98 -15.06 -29.48
C ALA A 171 27.16 -15.69 -30.61
N SER A 172 26.02 -16.26 -30.27
CA SER A 172 24.91 -16.38 -31.21
C SER A 172 23.93 -15.27 -30.85
N GLU A 173 23.99 -14.18 -31.61
CA GLU A 173 22.93 -13.19 -31.71
C GLU A 173 21.71 -13.88 -32.35
N GLY A 174 20.97 -14.62 -31.52
CA GLY A 174 19.68 -15.22 -31.84
C GLY A 174 18.59 -14.44 -31.12
N ASP A 175 17.92 -13.56 -31.86
CA ASP A 175 16.76 -12.77 -31.46
C ASP A 175 15.68 -13.65 -30.80
N GLY A 176 15.51 -13.55 -29.47
CA GLY A 176 14.33 -14.04 -28.73
C GLY A 176 14.36 -15.44 -28.08
N GLY A 177 15.47 -16.20 -28.13
CA GLY A 177 15.49 -17.60 -27.68
C GLY A 177 15.80 -17.86 -26.19
N ALA A 178 16.72 -17.11 -25.59
CA ALA A 178 17.20 -17.33 -24.22
C ALA A 178 16.15 -16.94 -23.17
N ASP A 179 15.63 -15.71 -23.26
CA ASP A 179 14.56 -15.19 -22.40
C ASP A 179 13.32 -16.11 -22.40
N ALA A 180 12.99 -16.70 -23.55
CA ALA A 180 11.85 -17.60 -23.68
C ALA A 180 12.02 -18.92 -22.91
N GLN A 181 13.25 -19.47 -22.85
CA GLN A 181 13.52 -20.71 -22.13
C GLN A 181 13.46 -20.51 -20.61
N GLY A 182 14.10 -19.45 -20.09
CA GLY A 182 14.04 -19.11 -18.67
C GLY A 182 12.60 -18.86 -18.20
N VAL A 183 11.81 -18.14 -19.00
CA VAL A 183 10.38 -17.90 -18.73
C VAL A 183 9.58 -19.20 -18.74
N SER A 184 9.83 -20.11 -19.68
CA SER A 184 9.17 -21.42 -19.75
C SER A 184 9.49 -22.30 -18.53
N LEU A 185 10.76 -22.34 -18.10
CA LEU A 185 11.19 -23.05 -16.90
C LEU A 185 10.56 -22.48 -15.63
N LEU A 186 10.50 -21.14 -15.53
CA LEU A 186 9.84 -20.48 -14.41
C LEU A 186 8.34 -20.77 -14.40
N ALA A 187 7.68 -20.73 -15.55
CA ALA A 187 6.26 -21.07 -15.67
C ALA A 187 6.00 -22.54 -15.28
N ALA A 188 6.86 -23.46 -15.70
CA ALA A 188 6.78 -24.86 -15.29
C ALA A 188 6.92 -25.03 -13.78
N ALA A 189 7.88 -24.35 -13.15
CA ALA A 189 8.08 -24.36 -11.70
C ALA A 189 6.92 -23.71 -10.93
N LEU A 190 6.33 -22.63 -11.47
CA LEU A 190 5.11 -22.03 -10.92
C LEU A 190 3.91 -22.97 -11.06
N SER A 191 3.83 -23.77 -12.12
CA SER A 191 2.71 -24.71 -12.33
C SER A 191 2.67 -25.86 -11.31
N SER A 192 3.81 -26.16 -10.67
CA SER A 192 3.95 -27.24 -9.70
C SER A 192 3.76 -26.80 -8.24
N VAL A 193 3.64 -25.49 -7.96
CA VAL A 193 3.40 -24.94 -6.62
C VAL A 193 1.95 -24.47 -6.46
N GLN A 194 1.45 -24.43 -5.22
CA GLN A 194 0.19 -23.78 -4.94
C GLN A 194 0.35 -22.26 -5.12
N ILE A 195 -0.57 -21.62 -5.85
CA ILE A 195 -0.52 -20.17 -6.08
C ILE A 195 -1.79 -19.50 -5.54
N VAL A 196 -1.61 -18.41 -4.80
CA VAL A 196 -2.66 -17.48 -4.38
C VAL A 196 -2.37 -16.10 -4.99
N VAL A 197 -3.36 -15.50 -5.63
CA VAL A 197 -3.25 -14.17 -6.23
C VAL A 197 -4.19 -13.20 -5.55
N ARG A 198 -3.68 -12.02 -5.18
CA ARG A 198 -4.45 -11.01 -4.44
C ARG A 198 -5.67 -10.45 -5.19
N GLY A 199 -5.77 -10.65 -6.52
CA GLY A 199 -6.91 -10.16 -7.29
C GLY A 199 -6.76 -10.37 -8.81
N PRO A 200 -7.57 -9.70 -9.64
CA PRO A 200 -7.65 -9.99 -11.08
C PRO A 200 -6.39 -9.61 -11.86
N LYS A 201 -5.61 -8.62 -11.39
CA LYS A 201 -4.39 -8.15 -12.07
C LYS A 201 -3.26 -9.20 -12.07
N PRO A 202 -2.83 -9.75 -10.91
CA PRO A 202 -1.88 -10.86 -10.90
C PRO A 202 -2.45 -12.13 -11.58
N ALA A 203 -3.75 -12.38 -11.48
CA ALA A 203 -4.40 -13.47 -12.21
C ALA A 203 -4.25 -13.33 -13.75
N ALA A 204 -4.40 -12.12 -14.29
CA ALA A 204 -4.18 -11.86 -15.71
C ALA A 204 -2.72 -12.10 -16.12
N ALA A 205 -1.76 -11.62 -15.32
CA ALA A 205 -0.33 -11.85 -15.57
C ALA A 205 0.04 -13.34 -15.56
N LEU A 206 -0.54 -14.15 -14.68
CA LEU A 206 -0.34 -15.61 -14.71
C LEU A 206 -0.91 -16.27 -15.97
N ARG A 207 -2.08 -15.81 -16.45
CA ARG A 207 -2.69 -16.35 -17.67
C ARG A 207 -1.87 -16.05 -18.92
N GLU A 208 -1.17 -14.92 -18.95
CA GLU A 208 -0.19 -14.61 -20.01
C GLU A 208 0.95 -15.64 -20.07
N LEU A 209 1.28 -16.30 -18.95
CA LEU A 209 2.24 -17.41 -18.86
C LEU A 209 1.61 -18.78 -19.13
N GLY A 210 0.32 -18.84 -19.51
CA GLY A 210 -0.42 -20.09 -19.67
C GLY A 210 -0.86 -20.76 -18.36
N LEU A 211 -0.66 -20.11 -17.20
CA LEU A 211 -1.03 -20.65 -15.90
C LEU A 211 -2.48 -20.31 -15.57
N THR A 212 -3.28 -21.33 -15.26
CA THR A 212 -4.72 -21.20 -14.95
C THR A 212 -5.10 -21.74 -13.58
N ARG A 213 -4.22 -22.52 -12.95
CA ARG A 213 -4.43 -23.10 -11.61
C ARG A 213 -3.90 -22.18 -10.52
N PHE A 214 -4.76 -21.31 -10.01
CA PHE A 214 -4.45 -20.46 -8.86
C PHE A 214 -5.74 -20.05 -8.13
N ILE A 215 -5.60 -19.68 -6.86
CA ILE A 215 -6.71 -19.18 -6.05
C ILE A 215 -6.72 -17.66 -6.14
N THR A 216 -7.85 -17.09 -6.55
CA THR A 216 -8.04 -15.63 -6.53
C THR A 216 -8.67 -15.23 -5.20
N VAL A 217 -8.00 -14.31 -4.50
CA VAL A 217 -8.48 -13.74 -3.25
C VAL A 217 -9.75 -12.93 -3.51
N ARG A 218 -10.71 -13.02 -2.58
CA ARG A 218 -11.98 -12.30 -2.66
C ARG A 218 -11.79 -10.81 -2.43
N GLU A 219 -12.73 -10.01 -2.95
CA GLU A 219 -12.82 -8.61 -2.54
C GLU A 219 -13.06 -8.50 -1.02
N PRO A 220 -12.46 -7.51 -0.34
CA PRO A 220 -11.78 -6.31 -0.87
C PRO A 220 -10.30 -6.48 -1.26
N ASN A 221 -9.77 -7.70 -1.40
CA ASN A 221 -8.40 -7.96 -1.85
C ASN A 221 -7.35 -7.35 -0.89
N THR A 222 -7.51 -7.49 0.43
CA THR A 222 -6.51 -7.04 1.41
C THR A 222 -5.63 -8.21 1.86
N TRP A 223 -4.64 -7.91 2.71
CA TRP A 223 -3.82 -8.95 3.31
C TRP A 223 -4.63 -9.91 4.19
N ARG A 224 -5.78 -9.46 4.75
CA ARG A 224 -6.67 -10.30 5.57
C ARG A 224 -7.30 -11.40 4.73
N GLU A 225 -7.85 -11.04 3.56
CA GLU A 225 -8.43 -12.02 2.65
C GLU A 225 -7.37 -12.94 2.04
N ILE A 226 -6.11 -12.48 1.89
CA ILE A 226 -5.00 -13.37 1.54
C ILE A 226 -4.82 -14.42 2.66
N VAL A 227 -4.72 -14.00 3.93
CA VAL A 227 -4.54 -14.92 5.06
C VAL A 227 -5.69 -15.90 5.17
N GLU A 228 -6.94 -15.45 4.98
CA GLU A 228 -8.12 -16.34 4.94
C GLU A 228 -8.01 -17.38 3.81
N ALA A 229 -7.71 -16.94 2.59
CA ALA A 229 -7.58 -17.83 1.44
C ALA A 229 -6.44 -18.85 1.62
N VAL A 230 -5.34 -18.42 2.24
CA VAL A 230 -4.19 -19.28 2.54
C VAL A 230 -4.51 -20.26 3.66
N SER A 231 -5.21 -19.82 4.71
CA SER A 231 -5.61 -20.69 5.83
C SER A 231 -6.65 -21.74 5.39
N ALA A 232 -7.49 -21.41 4.42
CA ALA A 232 -8.45 -22.35 3.83
C ALA A 232 -7.78 -23.50 3.04
N LEU A 233 -6.48 -23.37 2.71
CA LEU A 233 -5.71 -24.45 2.08
C LEU A 233 -5.26 -25.53 3.07
N GLY A 234 -5.26 -25.24 4.37
CA GLY A 234 -4.87 -26.16 5.43
C GLY A 234 -3.84 -25.58 6.41
N ASP A 235 -3.17 -26.47 7.13
CA ASP A 235 -2.18 -26.12 8.14
C ASP A 235 -0.92 -25.48 7.53
N LEU A 236 -0.51 -24.34 8.08
CA LEU A 236 0.63 -23.54 7.62
C LEU A 236 1.92 -23.83 8.40
N ARG A 237 1.87 -24.65 9.45
CA ARG A 237 3.07 -24.97 10.25
C ARG A 237 4.17 -25.60 9.38
N GLY A 238 5.32 -24.95 9.37
CA GLY A 238 6.50 -25.38 8.60
C GLY A 238 6.40 -25.14 7.09
N LYS A 239 5.28 -24.61 6.57
CA LYS A 239 5.11 -24.33 5.14
C LYS A 239 6.01 -23.19 4.70
N ARG A 240 6.66 -23.36 3.55
CA ARG A 240 7.54 -22.35 2.94
C ARG A 240 6.74 -21.51 1.96
N VAL A 241 6.51 -20.25 2.30
CA VAL A 241 5.62 -19.33 1.58
C VAL A 241 6.42 -18.19 0.98
N ALA A 242 6.46 -18.10 -0.35
CA ALA A 242 7.03 -16.93 -1.02
C ALA A 242 5.97 -15.86 -1.23
N VAL A 243 6.33 -14.58 -1.03
CA VAL A 243 5.42 -13.44 -1.26
C VAL A 243 6.07 -12.44 -2.20
N GLN A 244 5.54 -12.32 -3.41
CA GLN A 244 5.93 -11.31 -4.40
C GLN A 244 5.39 -9.94 -3.95
N GLU A 245 6.27 -9.02 -3.56
CA GLU A 245 5.90 -7.74 -2.93
C GLU A 245 5.43 -6.68 -3.94
N HIS A 246 4.68 -5.67 -3.48
CA HIS A 246 4.19 -4.58 -4.32
C HIS A 246 5.02 -3.28 -4.21
N GLY A 247 6.34 -3.42 -4.14
CA GLY A 247 7.27 -2.29 -3.97
C GLY A 247 7.50 -1.83 -2.53
N ALA A 248 6.80 -2.44 -1.58
CA ALA A 248 6.99 -2.25 -0.15
C ALA A 248 6.63 -3.55 0.59
N PRO A 249 7.25 -3.80 1.76
CA PRO A 249 6.95 -4.97 2.58
C PRO A 249 5.48 -4.99 3.04
N SER A 250 4.89 -6.19 3.09
CA SER A 250 3.56 -6.41 3.68
C SER A 250 3.70 -6.99 5.10
N HIS A 251 4.16 -6.16 6.04
CA HIS A 251 4.49 -6.59 7.41
C HIS A 251 3.36 -7.34 8.10
N GLU A 252 2.12 -6.89 7.96
CA GLU A 252 0.95 -7.50 8.60
C GLU A 252 0.65 -8.90 8.02
N LEU A 253 0.85 -9.06 6.71
CA LEU A 253 0.75 -10.35 6.02
C LEU A 253 1.82 -11.32 6.54
N TYR A 254 3.07 -10.88 6.61
CA TYR A 254 4.18 -11.72 7.08
C TYR A 254 3.98 -12.14 8.52
N ALA A 255 3.65 -11.18 9.39
CA ALA A 255 3.40 -11.46 10.80
C ALA A 255 2.27 -12.47 10.98
N SER A 256 1.17 -12.35 10.23
CA SER A 256 0.03 -13.26 10.31
C SER A 256 0.36 -14.67 9.81
N LEU A 257 1.07 -14.78 8.68
CA LEU A 257 1.52 -16.07 8.15
C LEU A 257 2.53 -16.75 9.09
N SER A 258 3.49 -16.00 9.61
CA SER A 258 4.50 -16.50 10.56
C SER A 258 3.88 -16.89 11.91
N ALA A 259 2.88 -16.15 12.40
CA ALA A 259 2.12 -16.52 13.59
C ALA A 259 1.36 -17.84 13.40
N ALA A 260 0.95 -18.15 12.17
CA ALA A 260 0.37 -19.45 11.81
C ALA A 260 1.43 -20.56 11.57
N GLY A 261 2.71 -20.26 11.77
CA GLY A 261 3.82 -21.21 11.68
C GLY A 261 4.48 -21.31 10.30
N ALA A 262 4.14 -20.45 9.35
CA ALA A 262 4.76 -20.43 8.02
C ALA A 262 6.16 -19.77 8.05
N GLN A 263 7.05 -20.28 7.21
CA GLN A 263 8.33 -19.65 6.87
C GLN A 263 8.11 -18.74 5.66
N VAL A 264 8.16 -17.43 5.89
CA VAL A 264 7.83 -16.44 4.85
C VAL A 264 9.11 -15.92 4.19
N THR A 265 9.19 -16.03 2.87
CA THR A 265 10.25 -15.46 2.03
C THR A 265 9.70 -14.29 1.22
N PRO A 266 10.05 -13.04 1.54
CA PRO A 266 9.64 -11.88 0.73
C PRO A 266 10.47 -11.79 -0.55
N VAL A 267 9.80 -11.54 -1.67
CA VAL A 267 10.39 -11.41 -3.01
C VAL A 267 10.05 -10.02 -3.57
N PRO A 268 10.84 -8.99 -3.25
CA PRO A 268 10.68 -7.67 -3.86
C PRO A 268 11.13 -7.72 -5.32
N VAL A 269 10.51 -6.91 -6.18
CA VAL A 269 10.80 -6.82 -7.63
C VAL A 269 10.90 -5.37 -8.14
N TYR A 270 10.61 -4.42 -7.26
CA TYR A 270 10.90 -3.01 -7.39
C TYR A 270 10.77 -2.43 -5.99
N ARG A 271 11.12 -1.15 -5.83
CA ARG A 271 10.81 -0.40 -4.61
C ARG A 271 10.16 0.93 -4.95
N TRP A 272 9.32 1.40 -4.03
CA TRP A 272 8.89 2.79 -4.04
C TRP A 272 9.99 3.68 -3.48
N ALA A 273 10.26 4.78 -4.18
CA ALA A 273 11.07 5.88 -3.69
C ALA A 273 10.27 7.19 -3.79
N LEU A 274 10.77 8.25 -3.19
CA LEU A 274 10.30 9.60 -3.48
C LEU A 274 10.61 9.98 -4.94
N PRO A 275 9.86 10.93 -5.53
CA PRO A 275 10.23 11.53 -6.81
C PRO A 275 11.59 12.22 -6.72
N GLU A 276 12.30 12.33 -7.85
CA GLU A 276 13.59 13.04 -7.92
C GLU A 276 13.45 14.51 -7.49
N ASP A 277 12.36 15.16 -7.92
CA ASP A 277 11.98 16.48 -7.43
C ASP A 277 10.85 16.36 -6.39
N THR A 278 11.19 16.61 -5.12
CA THR A 278 10.22 16.64 -4.01
C THR A 278 9.65 18.04 -3.76
N ALA A 279 10.05 19.07 -4.52
CA ALA A 279 9.56 20.43 -4.31
C ALA A 279 8.04 20.57 -4.42
N PRO A 280 7.33 19.97 -5.40
CA PRO A 280 5.87 20.02 -5.47
C PRO A 280 5.20 19.42 -4.23
N LEU A 281 5.75 18.31 -3.72
CA LEU A 281 5.26 17.65 -2.52
C LEU A 281 5.44 18.54 -1.28
N ARG A 282 6.64 19.09 -1.07
CA ARG A 282 6.92 19.99 0.05
C ARG A 282 6.03 21.24 0.02
N GLN A 283 5.82 21.83 -1.15
CA GLN A 283 4.92 22.97 -1.33
C GLN A 283 3.48 22.63 -0.98
N ALA A 284 2.97 21.49 -1.46
CA ALA A 284 1.62 21.04 -1.15
C ALA A 284 1.43 20.76 0.35
N LEU A 285 2.40 20.11 1.01
CA LEU A 285 2.34 19.84 2.45
C LEU A 285 2.34 21.12 3.29
N ARG A 286 3.17 22.11 2.93
CA ARG A 286 3.16 23.43 3.57
C ARG A 286 1.81 24.12 3.37
N LEU A 287 1.30 24.16 2.14
CA LEU A 287 0.00 24.74 1.83
C LEU A 287 -1.13 24.08 2.63
N MET A 288 -1.13 22.75 2.74
CA MET A 288 -2.09 22.02 3.58
C MET A 288 -1.96 22.39 5.06
N ALA A 289 -0.72 22.40 5.59
CA ALA A 289 -0.45 22.74 6.99
C ALA A 289 -0.80 24.20 7.33
N ASP A 290 -0.82 25.09 6.34
CA ASP A 290 -1.26 26.48 6.44
C ASP A 290 -2.79 26.63 6.24
N GLY A 291 -3.51 25.54 5.92
CA GLY A 291 -4.95 25.56 5.66
C GLY A 291 -5.34 26.08 4.27
N GLY A 292 -4.37 26.24 3.37
CA GLY A 292 -4.57 26.74 2.01
C GLY A 292 -5.17 25.71 1.04
N ALA A 293 -5.33 24.45 1.44
CA ALA A 293 -6.09 23.43 0.72
C ALA A 293 -6.77 22.50 1.72
N ALA A 294 -8.10 22.42 1.64
CA ALA A 294 -8.89 21.71 2.65
C ALA A 294 -9.38 20.32 2.19
N ILE A 295 -9.08 19.89 0.97
CA ILE A 295 -9.54 18.60 0.41
C ILE A 295 -8.32 17.79 -0.02
N THR A 296 -8.21 16.55 0.45
CA THR A 296 -7.06 15.67 0.17
C THR A 296 -7.54 14.27 -0.22
N LEU A 297 -7.02 13.75 -1.33
CA LEU A 297 -7.36 12.44 -1.86
C LEU A 297 -6.13 11.52 -1.78
N PHE A 298 -6.27 10.38 -1.10
CA PHE A 298 -5.25 9.34 -1.01
C PHE A 298 -5.66 8.10 -1.81
N THR A 299 -4.76 7.61 -2.67
CA THR A 299 -4.95 6.45 -3.55
C THR A 299 -4.05 5.25 -3.21
N SER A 300 -3.16 5.36 -2.21
CA SER A 300 -2.37 4.23 -1.76
C SER A 300 -1.82 4.41 -0.34
N ARG A 301 -1.41 3.30 0.28
CA ARG A 301 -0.65 3.31 1.55
C ARG A 301 0.66 4.08 1.43
N ALA A 302 1.44 3.84 0.38
CA ALA A 302 2.76 4.45 0.19
C ALA A 302 2.70 5.98 0.07
N GLN A 303 1.61 6.54 -0.48
CA GLN A 303 1.38 7.99 -0.47
C GLN A 303 1.29 8.58 0.93
N VAL A 304 0.60 7.89 1.84
CA VAL A 304 0.43 8.31 3.23
C VAL A 304 1.79 8.32 3.92
N GLU A 305 2.52 7.21 3.79
CA GLU A 305 3.85 7.01 4.40
C GLU A 305 4.86 8.05 3.89
N HIS A 306 4.95 8.25 2.58
CA HIS A 306 5.90 9.21 1.99
C HIS A 306 5.49 10.67 2.26
N ALA A 307 4.20 11.01 2.24
CA ALA A 307 3.75 12.36 2.58
C ALA A 307 4.10 12.72 4.03
N LEU A 308 3.91 11.78 4.97
CA LEU A 308 4.27 11.98 6.38
C LEU A 308 5.77 11.96 6.63
N LEU A 309 6.54 11.14 5.90
CA LEU A 309 8.00 11.17 5.92
C LEU A 309 8.52 12.58 5.56
N VAL A 310 8.08 13.12 4.43
CA VAL A 310 8.49 14.46 3.98
C VAL A 310 7.96 15.54 4.91
N ALA A 311 6.75 15.39 5.46
CA ALA A 311 6.24 16.31 6.47
C ALA A 311 7.07 16.29 7.77
N ALA A 312 7.64 15.14 8.16
CA ALA A 312 8.53 15.03 9.31
C ALA A 312 9.86 15.74 9.09
N GLU A 313 10.45 15.60 7.91
CA GLU A 313 11.66 16.34 7.51
C GLU A 313 11.45 17.86 7.54
N GLU A 314 10.23 18.30 7.23
CA GLU A 314 9.83 19.72 7.23
C GLU A 314 9.35 20.22 8.61
N GLY A 315 9.25 19.35 9.62
CA GLY A 315 8.69 19.71 10.93
C GLY A 315 7.19 20.06 10.90
N LEU A 316 6.45 19.55 9.92
CA LEU A 316 5.05 19.89 9.66
C LEU A 316 4.04 18.86 10.19
N VAL A 317 4.46 17.70 10.71
CA VAL A 317 3.57 16.56 11.02
C VAL A 317 2.36 16.97 11.85
N GLU A 318 2.56 17.62 13.01
CA GLU A 318 1.44 18.00 13.90
C GLU A 318 0.49 19.00 13.24
N ARG A 319 1.04 19.96 12.49
CA ARG A 319 0.25 20.96 11.76
C ARG A 319 -0.55 20.31 10.63
N LEU A 320 0.05 19.36 9.93
CA LEU A 320 -0.58 18.59 8.87
C LEU A 320 -1.71 17.72 9.43
N ARG A 321 -1.49 17.03 10.55
CA ARG A 321 -2.54 16.26 11.25
C ARG A 321 -3.71 17.15 11.64
N ALA A 322 -3.43 18.31 12.23
CA ALA A 322 -4.47 19.28 12.60
C ALA A 322 -5.23 19.82 11.38
N ALA A 323 -4.53 20.05 10.25
CA ALA A 323 -5.17 20.48 9.01
C ALA A 323 -6.06 19.39 8.40
N LEU A 324 -5.55 18.14 8.31
CA LEU A 324 -6.30 16.99 7.82
C LEU A 324 -7.55 16.72 8.67
N ALA A 325 -7.44 16.81 10.00
CA ALA A 325 -8.57 16.64 10.91
C ALA A 325 -9.71 17.64 10.66
N ARG A 326 -9.37 18.88 10.25
CA ARG A 326 -10.35 19.93 9.89
C ARG A 326 -10.72 19.93 8.40
N GLY A 327 -9.98 19.22 7.55
CA GLY A 327 -10.22 19.13 6.11
C GLY A 327 -11.05 17.90 5.74
N VAL A 328 -11.19 17.65 4.44
CA VAL A 328 -11.76 16.42 3.88
C VAL A 328 -10.62 15.49 3.53
N VAL A 329 -10.64 14.29 4.11
CA VAL A 329 -9.70 13.22 3.82
C VAL A 329 -10.46 12.08 3.17
N ALA A 330 -10.25 11.87 1.88
CA ALA A 330 -10.85 10.75 1.15
C ALA A 330 -9.80 9.66 0.92
N SER A 331 -10.12 8.44 1.31
CA SER A 331 -9.29 7.26 1.06
C SER A 331 -9.88 6.46 -0.09
N ILE A 332 -9.04 5.95 -1.01
CA ILE A 332 -9.52 5.11 -2.12
C ILE A 332 -10.11 3.78 -1.65
N GLY A 333 -9.73 3.28 -0.48
CA GLY A 333 -10.14 1.96 -0.01
C GLY A 333 -9.37 1.45 1.21
N PRO A 334 -9.66 0.22 1.66
CA PRO A 334 -9.39 -0.20 3.04
C PRO A 334 -7.90 -0.27 3.41
N VAL A 335 -7.02 -0.61 2.45
CA VAL A 335 -5.57 -0.65 2.71
C VAL A 335 -4.96 0.75 2.90
N CYS A 336 -5.48 1.73 2.16
CA CYS A 336 -5.07 3.13 2.33
C CYS A 336 -5.67 3.71 3.63
N THR A 337 -6.92 3.38 3.93
CA THR A 337 -7.57 3.74 5.20
C THR A 337 -6.81 3.20 6.41
N GLU A 338 -6.39 1.94 6.38
CA GLU A 338 -5.59 1.34 7.45
C GLU A 338 -4.27 2.10 7.65
N ALA A 339 -3.63 2.56 6.57
CA ALA A 339 -2.41 3.36 6.65
C ALA A 339 -2.67 4.75 7.26
N LEU A 340 -3.75 5.43 6.85
CA LEU A 340 -4.16 6.71 7.43
C LEU A 340 -4.45 6.58 8.93
N ARG A 341 -5.21 5.55 9.33
CA ARG A 341 -5.56 5.28 10.72
C ARG A 341 -4.38 4.89 11.58
N ALA A 342 -3.43 4.13 11.05
CA ALA A 342 -2.18 3.82 11.75
C ALA A 342 -1.38 5.08 12.11
N GLU A 343 -1.63 6.15 11.36
CA GLU A 343 -1.07 7.48 11.58
C GLU A 343 -2.04 8.37 12.38
N GLY A 344 -3.15 7.89 12.91
CA GLY A 344 -4.12 8.72 13.63
C GLY A 344 -4.84 9.75 12.74
N ILE A 345 -4.88 9.52 11.43
CA ILE A 345 -5.68 10.30 10.48
C ILE A 345 -6.91 9.46 10.14
N GLU A 346 -8.09 9.94 10.53
CA GLU A 346 -9.35 9.29 10.15
C GLU A 346 -9.86 9.82 8.80
N PRO A 347 -9.99 8.95 7.78
CA PRO A 347 -10.63 9.34 6.54
C PRO A 347 -12.13 9.59 6.75
N ASP A 348 -12.66 10.62 6.09
CA ASP A 348 -14.10 10.93 6.15
C ASP A 348 -14.95 9.90 5.42
N PHE A 349 -14.39 9.29 4.37
CA PHE A 349 -15.04 8.21 3.64
C PHE A 349 -14.08 7.44 2.74
N GLU A 350 -14.57 6.27 2.33
CA GLU A 350 -14.12 5.50 1.17
C GLU A 350 -15.20 5.55 0.07
N PRO A 351 -14.83 5.55 -1.22
CA PRO A 351 -15.81 5.40 -2.29
C PRO A 351 -16.36 3.97 -2.30
N GLU A 352 -17.57 3.80 -2.83
CA GLU A 352 -18.21 2.48 -3.01
C GLU A 352 -17.33 1.48 -3.79
N HIS A 353 -16.58 1.99 -4.77
CA HIS A 353 -15.59 1.20 -5.51
C HIS A 353 -14.22 1.86 -5.43
N PRO A 354 -13.14 1.10 -5.18
CA PRO A 354 -11.79 1.62 -5.02
C PRO A 354 -11.14 1.98 -6.37
N LYS A 355 -11.77 2.92 -7.08
CA LYS A 355 -11.39 3.43 -8.41
C LYS A 355 -11.34 4.94 -8.36
N MET A 356 -10.33 5.54 -9.00
CA MET A 356 -10.09 6.99 -8.97
C MET A 356 -11.33 7.81 -9.35
N GLY A 357 -12.06 7.41 -10.39
CA GLY A 357 -13.29 8.11 -10.80
C GLY A 357 -14.38 8.11 -9.72
N HIS A 358 -14.55 7.01 -8.99
CA HIS A 358 -15.50 6.93 -7.87
C HIS A 358 -15.03 7.77 -6.68
N LEU A 359 -13.73 7.75 -6.37
CA LEU A 359 -13.13 8.59 -5.33
C LEU A 359 -13.39 10.08 -5.60
N VAL A 360 -13.04 10.55 -6.80
CA VAL A 360 -13.20 11.97 -7.16
C VAL A 360 -14.67 12.37 -7.19
N LYS A 361 -15.54 11.55 -7.79
CA LYS A 361 -16.98 11.83 -7.84
C LYS A 361 -17.59 11.90 -6.43
N ALA A 362 -17.24 10.98 -5.54
CA ALA A 362 -17.72 10.98 -4.17
C ALA A 362 -17.19 12.18 -3.38
N ALA A 363 -15.91 12.54 -3.56
CA ALA A 363 -15.32 13.71 -2.94
C ALA A 363 -15.96 15.02 -3.42
N ALA A 364 -16.19 15.15 -4.72
CA ALA A 364 -16.88 16.29 -5.31
C ALA A 364 -18.28 16.44 -4.70
N ALA A 365 -19.00 15.33 -4.55
CA ALA A 365 -20.36 15.38 -4.02
C ALA A 365 -20.47 15.70 -2.53
N ARG A 366 -19.47 15.32 -1.72
CA ARG A 366 -19.56 15.36 -0.25
C ARG A 366 -18.66 16.40 0.41
N SER A 367 -17.64 16.90 -0.29
CA SER A 367 -16.59 17.72 0.32
C SER A 367 -17.13 18.97 1.02
N ILE A 368 -18.06 19.70 0.40
CA ILE A 368 -18.62 20.92 0.98
C ILE A 368 -19.40 20.64 2.26
N GLU A 369 -20.23 19.60 2.27
CA GLU A 369 -20.99 19.17 3.45
C GLU A 369 -20.05 18.79 4.59
N ILE A 370 -19.03 17.98 4.31
CA ILE A 370 -18.03 17.53 5.30
C ILE A 370 -17.27 18.74 5.88
N LEU A 371 -16.84 19.67 5.03
CA LEU A 371 -16.16 20.90 5.47
C LEU A 371 -17.02 21.72 6.43
N VAL A 372 -18.29 21.92 6.09
CA VAL A 372 -19.26 22.63 6.95
C VAL A 372 -19.44 21.91 8.28
N ALA A 373 -19.60 20.59 8.27
CA ALA A 373 -19.74 19.78 9.48
C ALA A 373 -18.50 19.87 10.40
N LYS A 374 -17.31 20.03 9.81
CA LYS A 374 -16.05 20.24 10.54
C LYS A 374 -15.80 21.69 10.95
N GLY A 375 -16.75 22.60 10.72
CA GLY A 375 -16.59 24.03 11.01
C GLY A 375 -15.53 24.73 10.15
N ASN A 376 -15.14 24.12 9.03
CA ASN A 376 -14.14 24.65 8.11
C ASN A 376 -14.84 25.21 6.86
N ARG A 377 -14.61 26.48 6.53
CA ARG A 377 -15.19 27.08 5.31
C ARG A 377 -14.45 26.67 4.02
N GLY A 378 -13.35 25.93 4.17
CA GLY A 378 -12.42 25.58 3.11
C GLY A 378 -11.56 26.75 2.67
N ASP A 379 -10.64 26.52 1.74
CA ASP A 379 -9.92 27.58 1.06
C ASP A 379 -10.88 28.40 0.17
N ALA A 380 -10.54 29.67 -0.04
CA ALA A 380 -11.33 30.55 -0.90
C ALA A 380 -11.39 29.96 -2.32
N PRO A 381 -12.58 29.80 -2.92
CA PRO A 381 -12.73 29.35 -4.29
C PRO A 381 -11.89 30.20 -5.23
N LEU A 382 -11.13 29.56 -6.11
CA LEU A 382 -10.47 30.28 -7.19
C LEU A 382 -11.47 30.53 -8.32
N PRO A 383 -11.43 31.71 -8.96
CA PRO A 383 -12.29 31.97 -10.12
C PRO A 383 -12.03 30.93 -11.21
N ALA A 384 -13.09 30.43 -11.83
CA ALA A 384 -12.97 29.53 -12.96
C ALA A 384 -12.15 30.21 -14.05
N GLN A 385 -11.05 29.59 -14.48
CA GLN A 385 -10.30 30.10 -15.63
C GLN A 385 -11.18 29.92 -16.87
N SER A 386 -11.70 31.04 -17.39
CA SER A 386 -12.40 31.09 -18.66
C SER A 386 -11.44 30.59 -19.75
N SER A 387 -11.80 29.46 -20.38
CA SER A 387 -11.07 28.89 -21.53
C SER A 387 -11.20 29.76 -22.76
#